data_AF-A0A524LHA3-F1
#
_entry.id   AF-A0A524LHA3-F1
#
_cell.length_a   1.000
_cell.length_b   1.000
_cell.length_c   1.000
_cell.angle_alpha   90.00
_cell.angle_beta   90.00
_cell.angle_gamma   90.00
#
_symmetry.space_group_name_H-M   'P 1'
#
loop_
_entity.id
_entity.type
_entity.pdbx_description
1 polymer ?
#
loop_
_entity_poly.entity_id
_entity_poly.type
_entity_poly.pdbx_seq_one_letter_code
_entity_poly.pdbx_strand_id
1 'polypeptide(L)'
;MNSDEDTFFEDEDAEEDAIFPDEDIADDEVFEEDDEVEVDFEDVRSYGTDTTSGFVKFIADPWPPTVFIITLIGLGIVLLTPPDIWALHRYSILGVFALIVASLVGVVFSLITWRRAGTHRLKWAGPVNIIVVLLAAGFGVADTISWILNNTGIVAGLDSPLILLCFMLVFFSLYTLWMIQRSLDPESR
;
A
#
# COMPACT_ATOMS: atom_id res chain seq x y z
N MET A 1 -13.82 66.66 -40.79
CA MET A 1 -13.21 67.89 -40.27
C MET A 1 -13.10 67.78 -38.76
N ASN A 2 -12.00 67.21 -38.27
CA ASN A 2 -11.09 67.86 -37.34
C ASN A 2 -9.91 66.94 -37.15
N SER A 3 -8.80 67.46 -37.64
CA SER A 3 -7.44 67.00 -37.61
C SER A 3 -6.81 67.25 -36.24
N ASP A 4 -5.91 66.33 -35.88
CA ASP A 4 -4.62 66.52 -35.23
C ASP A 4 -4.59 67.15 -33.81
N GLU A 5 -4.38 66.28 -32.82
CA GLU A 5 -3.56 66.59 -31.64
C GLU A 5 -2.35 65.64 -31.62
N ASP A 6 -1.19 66.28 -31.74
CA ASP A 6 0.20 65.82 -31.74
C ASP A 6 0.54 64.82 -30.61
N THR A 7 1.06 63.64 -30.92
CA THR A 7 2.49 63.26 -30.94
C THR A 7 3.33 63.85 -29.79
N PHE A 8 3.55 63.03 -28.76
CA PHE A 8 4.69 63.17 -27.86
C PHE A 8 5.23 61.76 -27.60
N PHE A 9 6.36 61.47 -28.23
CA PHE A 9 7.08 60.19 -28.38
C PHE A 9 6.79 59.44 -29.69
N GLU A 10 7.35 60.01 -30.75
CA GLU A 10 7.89 59.32 -31.92
C GLU A 10 9.15 58.50 -31.55
N ASP A 11 9.57 57.65 -32.49
CA ASP A 11 10.87 56.98 -32.67
C ASP A 11 11.02 55.62 -31.94
N GLU A 12 11.30 54.48 -32.59
CA GLU A 12 11.84 54.21 -33.93
C GLU A 12 11.52 52.73 -34.30
N ASP A 13 11.16 52.54 -35.57
CA ASP A 13 11.50 51.43 -36.49
C ASP A 13 12.76 50.62 -36.09
N ALA A 14 13.08 49.40 -36.51
CA ALA A 14 12.61 48.43 -37.50
C ALA A 14 13.49 47.16 -37.26
N GLU A 15 13.02 46.05 -37.81
CA GLU A 15 13.78 44.99 -38.51
C GLU A 15 15.30 44.86 -38.24
N GLU A 16 15.78 43.64 -37.92
CA GLU A 16 16.79 42.98 -38.76
C GLU A 16 17.04 41.52 -38.38
N ASP A 17 16.99 40.69 -39.41
CA ASP A 17 17.40 39.30 -39.49
C ASP A 17 18.86 39.08 -39.03
N ALA A 18 19.12 37.94 -38.37
CA ALA A 18 20.41 37.27 -38.49
C ALA A 18 20.25 35.75 -38.38
N ILE A 19 20.33 35.12 -39.54
CA ILE A 19 20.43 33.70 -39.86
C ILE A 19 21.85 33.17 -39.53
N PHE A 20 21.95 31.99 -38.88
CA PHE A 20 22.85 30.80 -39.02
C PHE A 20 24.20 30.88 -39.82
N PRO A 21 25.15 29.89 -39.87
CA PRO A 21 25.47 28.66 -39.09
C PRO A 21 27.02 28.39 -38.89
N ASP A 22 27.38 27.14 -38.54
CA ASP A 22 28.68 26.41 -38.71
C ASP A 22 29.82 26.71 -37.70
N GLU A 23 30.78 25.86 -37.33
CA GLU A 23 31.12 24.42 -37.35
C GLU A 23 32.57 24.41 -36.77
N ASP A 24 33.06 23.28 -36.24
CA ASP A 24 34.48 23.01 -35.93
C ASP A 24 35.15 23.64 -34.68
N ILE A 25 35.11 22.90 -33.56
CA ILE A 25 36.35 22.28 -33.05
C ILE A 25 36.04 20.82 -32.73
N ALA A 26 36.61 19.95 -33.56
CA ALA A 26 36.55 18.51 -33.54
C ALA A 26 37.59 17.86 -32.61
N ASP A 27 37.36 16.58 -32.33
CA ASP A 27 38.35 15.51 -32.05
C ASP A 27 39.14 15.62 -30.73
N ASP A 28 39.38 14.58 -29.93
CA ASP A 28 39.28 13.14 -30.07
C ASP A 28 39.44 12.58 -28.65
N GLU A 29 38.58 11.66 -28.21
CA GLU A 29 39.00 10.43 -27.49
C GLU A 29 37.77 9.56 -27.25
N VAL A 30 37.51 8.71 -28.25
CA VAL A 30 36.77 7.45 -28.10
C VAL A 30 37.68 6.45 -27.40
N PHE A 31 37.25 5.92 -26.25
CA PHE A 31 37.49 4.57 -25.72
C PHE A 31 36.36 4.35 -24.70
N GLU A 32 35.23 3.74 -25.10
CA GLU A 32 34.99 2.29 -25.21
C GLU A 32 35.49 1.46 -24.03
N GLU A 33 34.50 0.79 -23.40
CA GLU A 33 34.58 -0.45 -22.63
C GLU A 33 35.32 -0.40 -21.28
N ASP A 34 34.54 -0.39 -20.19
CA ASP A 34 34.33 -1.65 -19.47
C ASP A 34 33.20 -1.47 -18.44
N ASP A 35 32.13 -2.23 -18.70
CA ASP A 35 31.37 -3.00 -17.72
C ASP A 35 31.45 -2.57 -16.25
N GLU A 36 30.38 -1.93 -15.78
CA GLU A 36 29.75 -2.26 -14.49
C GLU A 36 28.31 -1.69 -14.47
N VAL A 37 27.55 -2.00 -15.53
CA VAL A 37 26.10 -2.04 -15.38
C VAL A 37 25.81 -3.34 -14.63
N GLU A 38 25.80 -3.28 -13.31
CA GLU A 38 25.21 -4.31 -12.46
C GLU A 38 23.68 -4.27 -12.68
N VAL A 39 23.26 -4.64 -13.89
CA VAL A 39 21.93 -5.18 -14.10
C VAL A 39 21.97 -6.49 -13.34
N ASP A 40 21.44 -6.48 -12.12
CA ASP A 40 21.09 -7.68 -11.36
C ASP A 40 19.94 -8.36 -12.13
N PHE A 41 20.29 -8.91 -13.30
CA PHE A 41 19.47 -9.77 -14.12
C PHE A 41 19.16 -10.96 -13.24
N GLU A 42 17.90 -11.05 -12.86
CA GLU A 42 17.21 -12.25 -12.40
C GLU A 42 18.18 -13.26 -11.80
N ASP A 43 18.41 -13.15 -10.50
CA ASP A 43 18.81 -14.31 -9.72
C ASP A 43 17.72 -15.36 -9.97
N VAL A 44 17.95 -16.19 -11.00
CA VAL A 44 17.17 -17.34 -11.37
C VAL A 44 17.22 -18.18 -10.13
N ARG A 45 16.24 -17.97 -9.25
CA ARG A 45 15.98 -18.77 -8.08
C ARG A 45 15.77 -20.16 -8.61
N SER A 46 16.87 -20.89 -8.74
CA SER A 46 16.88 -22.32 -8.81
C SER A 46 15.97 -22.73 -7.67
N TYR A 47 14.87 -23.39 -8.01
CA TYR A 47 14.07 -24.10 -7.04
C TYR A 47 14.94 -25.27 -6.57
N GLY A 48 16.00 -24.95 -5.80
CA GLY A 48 16.59 -25.89 -4.89
C GLY A 48 15.42 -26.45 -4.10
N THR A 49 15.31 -27.78 -4.11
CA THR A 49 14.41 -28.53 -3.24
C THR A 49 14.86 -28.32 -1.80
N ASP A 50 14.68 -27.10 -1.32
CA ASP A 50 14.90 -26.72 0.05
C ASP A 50 13.71 -27.26 0.83
N THR A 51 13.99 -28.33 1.55
CA THR A 51 13.11 -28.94 2.55
C THR A 51 12.88 -28.03 3.76
N THR A 52 13.26 -26.75 3.68
CA THR A 52 12.91 -25.73 4.67
C THR A 52 11.41 -25.49 4.65
N SER A 53 10.76 -25.80 5.77
CA SER A 53 9.33 -25.62 6.03
C SER A 53 8.80 -24.31 5.44
N GLY A 54 7.78 -24.37 4.58
CA GLY A 54 7.23 -23.21 3.85
C GLY A 54 6.81 -22.04 4.75
N PHE A 55 6.59 -22.29 6.04
CA PHE A 55 6.34 -21.25 7.04
C PHE A 55 7.56 -20.34 7.29
N VAL A 56 8.78 -20.90 7.27
CA VAL A 56 10.02 -20.13 7.42
C VAL A 56 10.25 -19.23 6.21
N LYS A 57 9.99 -19.76 5.00
CA LYS A 57 10.04 -18.99 3.74
C LYS A 57 8.99 -17.88 3.72
N PHE A 58 7.77 -18.17 4.18
CA PHE A 58 6.71 -17.15 4.30
C PHE A 58 7.08 -16.02 5.27
N ILE A 59 7.67 -16.32 6.43
CA ILE A 59 8.07 -15.24 7.35
C ILE A 59 9.28 -14.45 6.83
N ALA A 60 10.13 -15.05 5.99
CA ALA A 60 11.26 -14.34 5.38
C ALA A 60 10.78 -13.31 4.35
N ASP A 61 9.78 -13.64 3.54
CA ASP A 61 9.16 -12.74 2.58
C ASP A 61 7.63 -12.94 2.53
N PRO A 62 6.87 -12.24 3.40
CA PRO A 62 5.44 -12.47 3.55
C PRO A 62 4.60 -11.74 2.51
N TRP A 63 5.15 -10.77 1.77
CA TRP A 63 4.36 -9.87 0.93
C TRP A 63 3.79 -10.52 -0.32
N PRO A 64 4.56 -11.27 -1.14
CA PRO A 64 4.01 -11.87 -2.35
C PRO A 64 2.85 -12.85 -2.06
N PRO A 65 2.96 -13.78 -1.08
CA PRO A 65 1.83 -14.64 -0.74
C PRO A 65 0.65 -13.89 -0.13
N THR A 66 0.90 -12.85 0.68
CA THR A 66 -0.18 -12.05 1.29
C THR A 66 -0.97 -11.28 0.25
N VAL A 67 -0.27 -10.62 -0.70
CA VAL A 67 -0.91 -9.91 -1.82
C VAL A 67 -1.71 -10.90 -2.67
N PHE A 68 -1.16 -12.07 -2.97
CA PHE A 68 -1.89 -13.12 -3.70
C PHE A 68 -3.20 -13.51 -2.99
N ILE A 69 -3.16 -13.75 -1.67
CA ILE A 69 -4.37 -14.07 -0.89
C ILE A 69 -5.37 -12.91 -0.92
N ILE A 70 -4.91 -11.66 -0.74
CA ILE A 70 -5.75 -10.46 -0.81
C ILE A 70 -6.44 -10.37 -2.18
N THR A 71 -5.71 -10.61 -3.27
CA THR A 71 -6.27 -10.56 -4.63
C THR A 71 -7.31 -11.65 -4.86
N LEU A 72 -7.08 -12.87 -4.37
CA LEU A 72 -8.06 -13.95 -4.43
C LEU A 72 -9.34 -13.61 -3.65
N ILE A 73 -9.21 -13.02 -2.46
CA ILE A 73 -10.36 -12.59 -1.66
C ILE A 73 -11.12 -11.48 -2.38
N GLY A 74 -10.43 -10.47 -2.90
CA GLY A 74 -11.05 -9.36 -3.63
C GLY A 74 -11.79 -9.84 -4.87
N LEU A 75 -11.18 -10.72 -5.65
CA LEU A 75 -11.81 -11.35 -6.82
C LEU A 75 -13.02 -12.20 -6.42
N GLY A 76 -12.91 -12.97 -5.34
CA GLY A 76 -14.03 -13.74 -4.79
C GLY A 76 -15.22 -12.87 -4.41
N ILE A 77 -14.97 -11.73 -3.73
CA ILE A 77 -16.02 -10.78 -3.37
C ILE A 77 -16.70 -10.19 -4.61
N VAL A 78 -15.92 -9.79 -5.63
CA VAL A 78 -16.48 -9.22 -6.87
C VAL A 78 -17.29 -10.25 -7.66
N LEU A 79 -16.83 -11.50 -7.75
CA LEU A 79 -17.51 -12.53 -8.54
C LEU A 79 -18.72 -13.14 -7.83
N LEU A 80 -18.68 -13.27 -6.50
CA LEU A 80 -19.76 -13.92 -5.74
C LEU A 80 -20.89 -12.96 -5.35
N THR A 81 -20.64 -11.64 -5.34
CA THR A 81 -21.66 -10.68 -4.92
C THR A 81 -22.62 -10.36 -6.08
N PRO A 82 -23.92 -10.61 -5.94
CA PRO A 82 -24.91 -10.25 -6.96
C PRO A 82 -24.92 -8.74 -7.25
N PRO A 83 -25.16 -8.32 -8.50
CA PRO A 83 -25.18 -6.90 -8.89
C PRO A 83 -26.15 -6.03 -8.06
N ASP A 84 -27.30 -6.60 -7.66
CA ASP A 84 -28.33 -5.87 -6.90
C ASP A 84 -27.83 -5.49 -5.48
N ILE A 85 -27.13 -6.41 -4.82
CA ILE A 85 -26.52 -6.16 -3.51
C ILE A 85 -25.36 -5.17 -3.66
N TRP A 86 -24.59 -5.30 -4.74
CA TRP A 86 -23.46 -4.42 -5.02
C TRP A 86 -23.90 -2.97 -5.18
N ALA A 87 -24.96 -2.71 -5.96
CA ALA A 87 -25.44 -1.35 -6.22
C ALA A 87 -25.85 -0.62 -4.93
N LEU A 88 -26.51 -1.33 -4.01
CA LEU A 88 -27.01 -0.80 -2.76
C LEU A 88 -25.93 -0.66 -1.68
N HIS A 89 -25.03 -1.64 -1.56
CA HIS A 89 -24.08 -1.76 -0.44
C HIS A 89 -22.60 -1.62 -0.82
N ARG A 90 -22.28 -1.09 -2.01
CA ARG A 90 -20.91 -0.93 -2.53
C ARG A 90 -19.89 -0.42 -1.50
N TYR A 91 -20.23 0.62 -0.75
CA TYR A 91 -19.31 1.22 0.22
C TYR A 91 -19.08 0.34 1.45
N SER A 92 -20.12 -0.35 1.92
CA SER A 92 -20.01 -1.29 3.04
C SER A 92 -19.18 -2.51 2.65
N ILE A 93 -19.38 -3.04 1.44
CA ILE A 93 -18.60 -4.16 0.90
C ILE A 93 -17.12 -3.77 0.73
N LEU A 94 -16.84 -2.60 0.14
CA LEU A 94 -15.49 -2.08 0.01
C LEU A 94 -14.84 -1.82 1.38
N GLY A 95 -15.60 -1.30 2.34
CA GLY A 95 -15.13 -1.13 3.71
C GLY A 95 -14.74 -2.46 4.35
N VAL A 96 -15.54 -3.51 4.18
CA VAL A 96 -15.23 -4.84 4.73
C VAL A 96 -13.99 -5.42 4.06
N PHE A 97 -13.87 -5.27 2.73
CA PHE A 97 -12.68 -5.69 2.02
C PHE A 97 -11.42 -4.98 2.53
N ALA A 98 -11.48 -3.65 2.70
CA ALA A 98 -10.37 -2.89 3.26
C ALA A 98 -10.05 -3.29 4.72
N LEU A 99 -11.06 -3.65 5.52
CA LEU A 99 -10.86 -4.18 6.87
C LEU A 99 -10.14 -5.53 6.83
N ILE A 100 -10.53 -6.43 5.91
CA ILE A 100 -9.87 -7.73 5.71
C ILE A 100 -8.41 -7.50 5.30
N VAL A 101 -8.15 -6.59 4.36
CA VAL A 101 -6.78 -6.26 3.94
C VAL A 101 -5.94 -5.76 5.12
N ALA A 102 -6.45 -4.77 5.87
CA ALA A 102 -5.77 -4.24 7.04
C ALA A 102 -5.52 -5.34 8.10
N SER A 103 -6.47 -6.26 8.27
CA SER A 103 -6.36 -7.37 9.22
C SER A 103 -5.28 -8.37 8.79
N LEU A 104 -5.18 -8.72 7.51
CA LEU A 104 -4.14 -9.62 6.98
C LEU A 104 -2.75 -9.00 7.15
N VAL A 105 -2.62 -7.72 6.85
CA VAL A 105 -1.39 -6.96 7.11
C VAL A 105 -1.07 -6.98 8.61
N GLY A 106 -2.05 -6.76 9.48
CA GLY A 106 -1.90 -6.85 10.94
C GLY A 106 -1.43 -8.22 11.44
N VAL A 107 -1.94 -9.30 10.84
CA VAL A 107 -1.51 -10.67 11.16
C VAL A 107 -0.05 -10.88 10.73
N VAL A 108 0.33 -10.45 9.53
CA VAL A 108 1.71 -10.53 9.03
C VAL A 108 2.67 -9.77 9.94
N PHE A 109 2.35 -8.51 10.26
CA PHE A 109 3.15 -7.69 11.19
C PHE A 109 3.28 -8.37 12.56
N SER A 110 2.19 -8.97 13.06
CA SER A 110 2.21 -9.69 14.33
C SER A 110 3.13 -10.90 14.31
N LEU A 111 3.15 -11.67 13.22
CA LEU A 111 4.04 -12.82 13.05
C LEU A 111 5.51 -12.41 12.97
N ILE A 112 5.81 -11.32 12.24
CA ILE A 112 7.16 -10.75 12.17
C ILE A 112 7.63 -10.32 13.56
N THR A 113 6.80 -9.56 14.28
CA THR A 113 7.12 -9.12 15.66
C THR A 113 7.33 -10.32 16.58
N TRP A 114 6.52 -11.37 16.44
CA TRP A 114 6.65 -12.57 17.25
C TRP A 114 7.98 -13.29 17.02
N ARG A 115 8.42 -13.42 15.75
CA ARG A 115 9.72 -14.00 15.40
C ARG A 115 10.88 -13.13 15.89
N ARG A 116 10.76 -11.81 15.75
CA ARG A 116 11.81 -10.84 16.12
C ARG A 116 12.02 -10.73 17.63
N ALA A 117 10.96 -10.85 18.42
CA ALA A 117 11.02 -10.67 19.87
C ALA A 117 11.81 -11.76 20.64
N GLY A 118 12.17 -12.88 20.01
CA GLY A 118 13.04 -13.90 20.61
C GLY A 118 12.58 -14.37 22.00
N THR A 119 13.45 -14.23 23.01
CA THR A 119 13.19 -14.60 24.42
C THR A 119 12.59 -13.49 25.27
N HIS A 120 12.36 -12.29 24.72
CA HIS A 120 11.81 -11.18 25.48
C HIS A 120 10.33 -11.40 25.84
N ARG A 121 9.87 -10.85 26.98
CA ARG A 121 8.45 -10.92 27.41
C ARG A 121 7.49 -10.31 26.36
N LEU A 122 7.99 -9.43 25.51
CA LEU A 122 7.29 -8.83 24.37
C LEU A 122 6.92 -9.83 23.26
N LYS A 123 7.43 -11.06 23.30
CA LYS A 123 7.03 -12.18 22.42
C LYS A 123 5.51 -12.38 22.36
N TRP A 124 4.82 -12.18 23.49
CA TRP A 124 3.37 -12.40 23.57
C TRP A 124 2.54 -11.29 22.90
N ALA A 125 3.14 -10.14 22.60
CA ALA A 125 2.44 -9.05 21.92
C ALA A 125 1.98 -9.45 20.51
N GLY A 126 2.76 -10.26 19.78
CA GLY A 126 2.40 -10.76 18.46
C GLY A 126 1.13 -11.62 18.48
N PRO A 127 1.13 -12.78 19.17
CA PRO A 127 -0.04 -13.68 19.21
C PRO A 127 -1.31 -13.03 19.76
N VAL A 128 -1.20 -12.18 20.80
CA VAL A 128 -2.36 -11.45 21.34
C VAL A 128 -2.95 -10.52 20.30
N ASN A 129 -2.10 -9.82 19.53
CA ASN A 129 -2.58 -8.92 18.50
C ASN A 129 -3.24 -9.66 17.33
N ILE A 130 -2.72 -10.84 16.94
CA ILE A 130 -3.39 -11.71 15.96
C ILE A 130 -4.83 -12.00 16.40
N ILE A 131 -5.03 -12.38 17.67
CA ILE A 131 -6.38 -12.67 18.19
C ILE A 131 -7.26 -11.41 18.13
N VAL A 132 -6.77 -10.26 18.57
CA VAL A 132 -7.53 -9.00 18.55
C VAL A 132 -7.92 -8.61 17.13
N VAL A 133 -6.99 -8.70 16.18
CA VAL A 133 -7.22 -8.36 14.76
C VAL A 133 -8.22 -9.30 14.12
N LEU A 134 -8.11 -10.61 14.36
CA LEU A 134 -9.05 -11.60 13.82
C LEU A 134 -10.45 -11.43 14.41
N LEU A 135 -10.55 -11.14 15.71
CA LEU A 135 -11.84 -10.85 16.34
C LEU A 135 -12.46 -9.55 15.76
N ALA A 136 -11.68 -8.48 15.65
CA ALA A 136 -12.16 -7.22 15.09
C ALA A 136 -12.62 -7.37 13.63
N ALA A 137 -11.85 -8.10 12.82
CA ALA A 137 -12.22 -8.41 11.43
C ALA A 137 -13.47 -9.28 11.37
N GLY A 138 -13.54 -10.35 12.17
CA GLY A 138 -14.69 -11.25 12.23
C GLY A 138 -15.97 -10.53 12.65
N PHE A 139 -15.92 -9.71 13.70
CA PHE A 139 -17.05 -8.89 14.14
C PHE A 139 -17.46 -7.86 13.07
N GLY A 140 -16.50 -7.18 12.43
CA GLY A 140 -16.80 -6.19 11.39
C GLY A 140 -17.46 -6.82 10.15
N VAL A 141 -16.99 -8.00 9.74
CA VAL A 141 -17.59 -8.77 8.64
C VAL A 141 -18.99 -9.23 9.02
N ALA A 142 -19.15 -9.87 10.18
CA ALA A 142 -20.44 -10.39 10.62
C ALA A 142 -21.49 -9.28 10.78
N ASP A 143 -21.11 -8.14 11.39
CA ASP A 143 -21.99 -6.99 11.55
C ASP A 143 -22.44 -6.45 10.19
N THR A 144 -21.50 -6.30 9.25
CA THR A 144 -21.83 -5.80 7.91
C THR A 144 -22.73 -6.77 7.14
N ILE A 145 -22.52 -8.08 7.25
CA ILE A 145 -23.42 -9.09 6.67
C ILE A 145 -24.81 -8.97 7.29
N SER A 146 -24.92 -8.78 8.60
CA SER A 146 -26.21 -8.57 9.28
C SER A 146 -26.92 -7.31 8.75
N TRP A 147 -26.19 -6.21 8.55
CA TRP A 147 -26.74 -4.99 7.94
C TRP A 147 -27.23 -5.22 6.53
N ILE A 148 -26.51 -5.99 5.71
CA ILE A 148 -26.90 -6.29 4.32
C ILE A 148 -28.15 -7.18 4.27
N LEU A 149 -28.24 -8.20 5.13
CA LEU A 149 -29.31 -9.19 5.07
C LEU A 149 -30.58 -8.79 5.84
N ASN A 150 -30.40 -8.19 7.02
CA ASN A 150 -31.48 -7.94 7.98
C ASN A 150 -31.77 -6.45 8.19
N ASN A 151 -30.98 -5.54 7.60
CA ASN A 151 -31.02 -4.10 7.86
C ASN A 151 -30.84 -3.74 9.35
N THR A 152 -30.22 -4.62 10.13
CA THR A 152 -29.96 -4.44 11.55
C THR A 152 -28.56 -4.95 11.92
N GLY A 153 -27.90 -4.22 12.81
CA GLY A 153 -26.59 -4.63 13.36
C GLY A 153 -26.72 -5.79 14.35
N ILE A 154 -25.60 -6.46 14.63
CA ILE A 154 -25.55 -7.57 15.60
C ILE A 154 -25.73 -7.06 17.04
N VAL A 155 -25.26 -5.84 17.30
CA VAL A 155 -25.35 -5.21 18.62
C VAL A 155 -26.64 -4.40 18.71
N ALA A 156 -27.56 -4.86 19.57
CA ALA A 156 -28.80 -4.14 19.85
C ALA A 156 -28.52 -2.77 20.46
N GLY A 157 -29.15 -1.73 19.91
CA GLY A 157 -29.02 -0.34 20.39
C GLY A 157 -27.96 0.50 19.68
N LEU A 158 -27.27 -0.04 18.67
CA LEU A 158 -26.43 0.75 17.76
C LEU A 158 -27.12 0.89 16.40
N ASP A 159 -27.36 2.15 16.01
CA ASP A 159 -27.99 2.49 14.73
C ASP A 159 -26.97 2.60 13.58
N SER A 160 -25.69 2.34 13.85
CA SER A 160 -24.60 2.51 12.88
C SER A 160 -23.74 1.24 12.78
N PRO A 161 -23.20 0.94 11.59
CA PRO A 161 -22.34 -0.22 11.38
C PRO A 161 -21.04 -0.10 12.19
N LEU A 162 -20.63 -1.20 12.81
CA LEU A 162 -19.44 -1.27 13.67
C LEU A 162 -18.12 -1.17 12.91
N ILE A 163 -18.18 -1.11 11.59
CA ILE A 163 -17.03 -1.20 10.69
C ILE A 163 -15.93 -0.16 11.03
N LEU A 164 -16.32 1.07 11.37
CA LEU A 164 -15.37 2.14 11.69
C LEU A 164 -14.65 1.85 13.02
N LEU A 165 -15.37 1.33 14.01
CA LEU A 165 -14.79 0.92 15.29
C LEU A 165 -13.81 -0.24 15.08
N CYS A 166 -14.18 -1.23 14.26
CA CYS A 166 -13.27 -2.33 13.89
C CYS A 166 -12.01 -1.83 13.19
N PHE A 167 -12.13 -0.87 12.26
CA PHE A 167 -10.99 -0.23 11.63
C PHE A 167 -10.08 0.46 12.65
N MET A 168 -10.65 1.23 13.57
CA MET A 168 -9.88 1.92 14.60
C MET A 168 -9.09 0.93 15.45
N LEU A 169 -9.70 -0.20 15.84
CA LEU A 169 -9.03 -1.26 16.58
C LEU A 169 -7.86 -1.87 15.79
N VAL A 170 -8.07 -2.21 14.51
CA VAL A 170 -7.01 -2.78 13.67
C VAL A 170 -5.87 -1.79 13.43
N PHE A 171 -6.15 -0.51 13.18
CA PHE A 171 -5.11 0.50 13.02
C PHE A 171 -4.35 0.75 14.32
N PHE A 172 -5.03 0.79 15.46
CA PHE A 172 -4.38 0.91 16.76
C PHE A 172 -3.48 -0.31 17.04
N SER A 173 -3.94 -1.50 16.66
CA SER A 173 -3.16 -2.72 16.82
C SER A 173 -1.94 -2.75 15.89
N LEU A 174 -2.05 -2.27 14.66
CA LEU A 174 -0.93 -2.09 13.74
C LEU A 174 0.07 -1.07 14.28
N TYR A 175 -0.41 0.08 14.76
CA TYR A 175 0.42 1.13 15.32
C TYR A 175 1.21 0.66 16.54
N THR A 176 0.56 -0.07 17.45
CA THR A 176 1.25 -0.65 18.62
C THR A 176 2.31 -1.68 18.23
N LEU A 177 2.08 -2.52 17.21
CA LEU A 177 3.10 -3.43 16.68
C LEU A 177 4.27 -2.68 16.08
N TRP A 178 4.00 -1.66 15.29
CA TRP A 178 5.03 -0.83 14.67
C TRP A 178 5.93 -0.17 15.73
N MET A 179 5.32 0.39 16.80
CA MET A 179 6.07 0.94 17.93
C MET A 179 6.92 -0.11 18.64
N ILE A 180 6.39 -1.33 18.84
CA ILE A 180 7.12 -2.44 19.46
C ILE A 180 8.31 -2.85 18.58
N GLN A 181 8.10 -3.02 17.27
CA GLN A 181 9.18 -3.36 16.33
C GLN A 181 10.30 -2.33 16.38
N ARG A 182 9.95 -1.04 16.34
CA ARG A 182 10.91 0.06 16.45
C ARG A 182 11.67 0.05 17.77
N SER A 183 11.02 -0.30 18.88
CA SER A 183 11.68 -0.39 20.20
C SER A 183 12.64 -1.57 20.33
N LEU A 184 12.48 -2.60 19.48
CA LEU A 184 13.32 -3.79 19.45
C LEU A 184 14.50 -3.65 18.48
N ASP A 185 14.56 -2.58 17.68
CA ASP A 185 15.63 -2.33 16.71
C ASP A 185 16.93 -1.87 17.42
N PRO A 186 18.02 -2.66 17.37
CA PRO A 186 19.26 -2.34 18.07
C PRO A 186 20.00 -1.14 17.46
N GLU A 187 19.74 -0.82 16.19
CA GLU A 187 20.33 0.34 15.49
C GLU A 187 19.71 1.69 15.92
N SER A 188 18.65 1.68 16.73
CA SER A 188 18.03 2.89 17.27
C SER A 188 18.65 3.38 18.59
N ARG A 189 19.75 2.76 19.04
CA ARG A 189 20.51 3.14 20.24
C ARG A 189 21.87 3.74 19.92
#